data_AF-A0A5R9MYC4-F1
#
_entry.id   AF-A0A5R9MYC4-F1
#
_cell.length_a   1.000
_cell.length_b   1.000
_cell.length_c   1.000
_cell.angle_alpha   90.00
_cell.angle_beta   90.00
_cell.angle_gamma   90.00
#
_symmetry.space_group_name_H-M   'P 1'
#
loop_
_entity.id
_entity.type
_entity.pdbx_description
1 polymer ?
#
loop_
_entity_poly.entity_id
_entity_poly.type
_entity_poly.pdbx_seq_one_letter_code
_entity_poly.pdbx_strand_id
1 'polypeptide(L)'
;MANLRDIFDRPFAGPEMRQKYEAALGEFLVTFNATENYMRFTAEEICKSLDQSELWKKHLASDDFSRQLKNLRLLILVEPFFSDTPFDRLEKLNTTRNKLAHGHYDQDLFSDDFEIVGKKDRTRISIEEIKKATAEAGDLWNELGWNLSRFWESQHGGYSVDGTG
;
A
#
# COMPACT_ATOMS: atom_id res chain seq x y z
N MET A 1 -35.97 11.77 -31.42
CA MET A 1 -35.75 10.63 -30.50
C MET A 1 -34.72 11.08 -29.49
N ALA A 2 -35.10 11.27 -28.23
CA ALA A 2 -34.16 11.61 -27.17
C ALA A 2 -33.27 10.40 -26.90
N ASN A 3 -31.95 10.61 -26.84
CA ASN A 3 -31.00 9.57 -26.51
C ASN A 3 -31.18 9.24 -25.01
N LEU A 4 -31.33 7.98 -24.64
CA LEU A 4 -31.45 7.55 -23.24
C LEU A 4 -30.29 8.07 -22.39
N ARG A 5 -29.11 8.32 -23.00
CA ARG A 5 -27.97 8.98 -22.34
C ARG A 5 -28.25 10.38 -21.82
N ASP A 6 -29.08 11.18 -22.49
CA ASP A 6 -29.33 12.59 -22.11
C ASP A 6 -30.26 12.72 -20.89
N ILE A 7 -31.00 11.65 -20.54
CA ILE A 7 -31.88 11.60 -19.37
C ILE A 7 -31.08 11.24 -18.10
N PHE A 8 -29.95 10.55 -18.27
CA PHE A 8 -29.10 10.06 -17.17
C PHE A 8 -27.74 10.78 -17.10
N ASP A 9 -27.68 12.05 -17.54
CA ASP A 9 -26.46 12.88 -17.51
C ASP A 9 -26.07 13.34 -16.08
N ARG A 10 -26.47 12.57 -15.06
CA ARG A 10 -26.13 12.79 -13.66
C ARG A 10 -25.55 11.49 -13.10
N PRO A 11 -24.48 11.56 -12.29
CA PRO A 11 -23.94 10.40 -11.59
C PRO A 11 -25.07 9.69 -10.85
N PHE A 12 -25.43 8.49 -11.30
CA PHE A 12 -26.50 7.73 -10.70
C PHE A 12 -25.87 6.51 -10.06
N ALA A 13 -25.88 6.50 -8.73
CA ALA A 13 -25.49 5.33 -7.99
C ALA A 13 -26.58 4.86 -7.06
N GLY A 14 -26.96 3.60 -7.21
CA GLY A 14 -27.86 2.95 -6.28
C GLY A 14 -27.27 2.97 -4.86
N PRO A 15 -28.06 3.25 -3.80
CA PRO A 15 -27.56 3.29 -2.42
C PRO A 15 -26.80 2.03 -2.00
N GLU A 16 -27.23 0.86 -2.46
CA GLU A 16 -26.59 -0.43 -2.17
C GLU A 16 -25.18 -0.55 -2.79
N MET A 17 -25.02 -0.14 -4.05
CA MET A 17 -23.73 -0.19 -4.74
C MET A 17 -22.73 0.80 -4.14
N ARG A 18 -23.23 1.97 -3.74
CA ARG A 18 -22.41 2.94 -3.02
C ARG A 18 -21.89 2.38 -1.70
N GLN A 19 -22.74 1.70 -0.92
CA GLN A 19 -22.32 1.06 0.33
C GLN A 19 -21.27 -0.03 0.10
N LYS A 20 -21.44 -0.86 -0.93
CA LYS A 20 -20.46 -1.90 -1.29
C LYS A 20 -19.11 -1.29 -1.68
N TYR A 21 -19.11 -0.21 -2.44
CA TYR A 21 -17.90 0.54 -2.79
C TYR A 21 -17.22 1.16 -1.56
N GLU A 22 -17.97 1.88 -0.73
CA GLU A 22 -17.44 2.52 0.48
C GLU A 22 -16.84 1.48 1.45
N ALA A 23 -17.46 0.32 1.59
CA ALA A 23 -16.93 -0.78 2.38
C ALA A 23 -15.61 -1.33 1.82
N ALA A 24 -15.56 -1.64 0.50
CA ALA A 24 -14.36 -2.14 -0.15
C ALA A 24 -13.20 -1.13 -0.11
N LEU A 25 -13.50 0.15 -0.34
CA LEU A 25 -12.52 1.24 -0.24
C LEU A 25 -12.01 1.41 1.19
N GLY A 26 -12.90 1.36 2.18
CA GLY A 26 -12.53 1.45 3.60
C GLY A 26 -11.58 0.32 4.01
N GLU A 27 -11.91 -0.91 3.64
CA GLU A 27 -11.07 -2.09 3.89
C GLU A 27 -9.69 -1.93 3.23
N PHE A 28 -9.65 -1.52 1.96
CA PHE A 28 -8.41 -1.26 1.24
C PHE A 28 -7.54 -0.23 1.96
N LEU A 29 -8.10 0.91 2.37
CA LEU A 29 -7.34 1.99 3.01
C LEU A 29 -6.77 1.57 4.37
N VAL A 30 -7.53 0.79 5.15
CA VAL A 30 -7.05 0.26 6.44
C VAL A 30 -5.85 -0.67 6.21
N THR A 31 -5.97 -1.61 5.28
CA THR A 31 -4.89 -2.57 4.98
C THR A 31 -3.67 -1.89 4.36
N PHE A 32 -3.88 -0.90 3.48
CA PHE A 32 -2.80 -0.07 2.93
C PHE A 32 -2.03 0.65 4.04
N ASN A 33 -2.73 1.33 4.96
CA ASN A 33 -2.10 2.05 6.05
C ASN A 33 -1.32 1.11 6.99
N ALA A 34 -1.84 -0.10 7.24
CA ALA A 34 -1.11 -1.11 7.99
C ALA A 34 0.20 -1.51 7.29
N THR A 35 0.14 -1.71 5.97
CA THR A 35 1.30 -2.01 5.12
C THR A 35 2.34 -0.88 5.13
N GLU A 36 1.88 0.37 4.97
CA GLU A 36 2.74 1.56 5.06
C GLU A 36 3.42 1.67 6.43
N ASN A 37 2.67 1.50 7.51
CA ASN A 37 3.24 1.54 8.86
C ASN A 37 4.30 0.45 9.06
N TYR A 38 4.09 -0.74 8.50
CA TYR A 38 5.06 -1.82 8.61
C TYR A 38 6.32 -1.58 7.77
N MET A 39 6.17 -0.99 6.57
CA MET A 39 7.30 -0.50 5.77
C MET A 39 8.11 0.55 6.54
N ARG A 40 7.44 1.51 7.19
CA ARG A 40 8.10 2.52 8.03
C ARG A 40 8.85 1.91 9.20
N PHE A 41 8.23 0.91 9.84
CA PHE A 41 8.85 0.18 10.93
C PHE A 41 10.10 -0.57 10.45
N THR A 42 10.03 -1.21 9.29
CA THR A 42 11.21 -1.85 8.65
C THR A 42 12.35 -0.86 8.45
N ALA A 43 12.07 0.33 7.90
CA ALA A 43 13.09 1.37 7.72
C ALA A 43 13.70 1.84 9.05
N GLU A 44 12.87 1.97 10.09
CA GLU A 44 13.33 2.31 11.44
C GLU A 44 14.26 1.24 12.02
N GLU A 45 13.92 -0.04 11.86
CA GLU A 45 14.73 -1.16 12.34
C GLU A 45 16.07 -1.27 11.62
N ILE A 46 16.11 -1.01 10.30
CA ILE A 46 17.37 -0.88 9.56
C ILE A 46 18.21 0.25 10.16
N CYS A 47 17.62 1.43 10.38
CA CYS A 47 18.36 2.55 10.97
C CYS A 47 18.87 2.24 12.38
N LYS A 48 18.11 1.50 13.20
CA LYS A 48 18.55 1.04 14.53
C LYS A 48 19.75 0.11 14.44
N SER A 49 19.73 -0.85 13.51
CA SER A 49 20.83 -1.80 13.33
C SER A 49 22.15 -1.15 12.91
N LEU A 50 22.05 0.00 12.22
CA LEU A 50 23.21 0.81 11.81
C LEU A 50 23.68 1.80 12.89
N ASP A 51 23.10 1.75 14.10
CA ASP A 51 23.29 2.74 15.17
C ASP A 51 22.96 4.19 14.73
N GLN A 52 21.99 4.31 13.81
CA GLN A 52 21.51 5.57 13.22
C GLN A 52 20.02 5.81 13.49
N SER A 53 19.53 5.39 14.66
CA SER A 53 18.10 5.53 15.04
C SER A 53 17.54 6.96 14.86
N GLU A 54 18.38 7.97 15.08
CA GLU A 54 18.03 9.38 14.94
C GLU A 54 17.84 9.81 13.48
N LEU A 55 18.47 9.13 12.52
CA LEU A 55 18.37 9.42 11.09
C LEU A 55 16.92 9.26 10.60
N TRP A 56 16.26 8.17 11.00
CA TRP A 56 14.85 7.96 10.67
C TRP A 56 13.97 9.07 11.25
N LYS A 57 14.05 9.29 12.57
CA LYS A 57 13.17 10.21 13.30
C LYS A 57 13.32 11.66 12.86
N LYS A 58 14.54 12.11 12.54
CA LYS A 58 14.83 13.52 12.26
C LYS A 58 14.85 13.87 10.78
N HIS A 59 15.16 12.92 9.90
CA HIS A 59 15.52 13.25 8.51
C HIS A 59 14.80 12.40 7.45
N LEU A 60 14.51 11.12 7.72
CA LEU A 60 13.94 10.22 6.70
C LEU A 60 12.43 9.98 6.86
N ALA A 61 11.89 10.12 8.07
CA ALA A 61 10.45 10.08 8.30
C ALA A 61 9.76 11.25 7.59
N SER A 62 8.56 10.99 7.07
CA SER A 62 7.87 11.83 6.10
C SER A 62 6.38 11.51 6.11
N ASP A 63 5.49 12.42 5.71
CA ASP A 63 4.08 12.08 5.47
C ASP A 63 3.81 11.59 4.03
N ASP A 64 4.77 11.78 3.12
CA ASP A 64 4.70 11.27 1.74
C ASP A 64 5.25 9.84 1.64
N PHE A 65 4.38 8.89 1.26
CA PHE A 65 4.71 7.48 1.03
C PHE A 65 5.83 7.31 -0.01
N SER A 66 5.78 8.07 -1.11
CA SER A 66 6.75 7.93 -2.21
C SER A 66 8.17 8.24 -1.74
N ARG A 67 8.34 9.29 -0.93
CA ARG A 67 9.61 9.64 -0.29
C ARG A 67 10.06 8.57 0.71
N GLN A 68 9.17 8.05 1.53
CA GLN A 68 9.51 6.96 2.46
C GLN A 68 9.98 5.70 1.73
N LEU A 69 9.30 5.30 0.66
CA LEU A 69 9.66 4.13 -0.14
C LEU A 69 11.04 4.32 -0.79
N LYS A 70 11.34 5.53 -1.30
CA LYS A 70 12.68 5.88 -1.81
C LYS A 70 13.75 5.81 -0.72
N ASN A 71 13.46 6.31 0.48
CA ASN A 71 14.38 6.23 1.61
C ASN A 71 14.66 4.77 1.98
N LEU A 72 13.64 3.92 2.02
CA LEU A 72 13.83 2.48 2.25
C LEU A 72 14.68 1.85 1.13
N ARG A 73 14.41 2.15 -0.16
CA ARG A 73 15.24 1.68 -1.29
C ARG A 73 16.73 2.04 -1.11
N LEU A 74 17.05 3.19 -0.52
CA LEU A 74 18.43 3.59 -0.25
C LEU A 74 19.01 2.87 0.97
N LEU A 75 18.23 2.73 2.04
CA LEU A 75 18.66 2.04 3.27
C LEU A 75 19.00 0.57 3.01
N ILE A 76 18.27 -0.13 2.13
CA ILE A 76 18.58 -1.52 1.81
C ILE A 76 19.90 -1.69 1.03
N LEU A 77 20.47 -0.64 0.46
CA LEU A 77 21.78 -0.72 -0.21
C LEU A 77 22.92 -0.86 0.80
N VAL A 78 22.71 -0.38 2.03
CA VAL A 78 23.66 -0.52 3.14
C VAL A 78 23.30 -1.67 4.07
N GLU A 79 22.04 -2.11 4.07
CA GLU A 79 21.57 -3.31 4.77
C GLU A 79 20.92 -4.30 3.78
N PRO A 80 21.75 -5.12 3.09
CA PRO A 80 21.30 -5.96 1.98
C PRO A 80 20.40 -7.12 2.40
N PHE A 81 20.20 -7.37 3.70
CA PHE A 81 19.25 -8.38 4.18
C PHE A 81 17.84 -8.20 3.59
N PHE A 82 17.47 -6.97 3.26
CA PHE A 82 16.17 -6.60 2.71
C PHE A 82 16.18 -6.44 1.17
N SER A 83 17.18 -6.99 0.46
CA SER A 83 17.32 -6.84 -1.00
C SER A 83 16.08 -7.25 -1.79
N ASP A 84 15.35 -8.24 -1.29
CA ASP A 84 14.18 -8.82 -1.95
C ASP A 84 12.88 -8.07 -1.63
N THR A 85 12.97 -6.87 -1.02
CA THR A 85 11.81 -6.05 -0.73
C THR A 85 11.04 -5.72 -2.02
N PRO A 86 9.72 -5.95 -2.08
CA PRO A 86 8.90 -5.84 -3.30
C PRO A 86 8.55 -4.37 -3.65
N PHE A 87 9.55 -3.53 -3.91
CA PHE A 87 9.35 -2.09 -4.07
C PHE A 87 8.41 -1.68 -5.21
N ASP A 88 8.48 -2.36 -6.36
CA ASP A 88 7.64 -2.02 -7.51
C ASP A 88 6.16 -2.31 -7.23
N ARG A 89 5.89 -3.34 -6.42
CA ARG A 89 4.53 -3.67 -5.95
C ARG A 89 4.01 -2.64 -4.96
N LEU A 90 4.85 -2.20 -4.01
CA LEU A 90 4.54 -1.10 -3.08
C LEU A 90 4.23 0.21 -3.82
N GLU A 91 5.00 0.53 -4.86
CA GLU A 91 4.79 1.73 -5.69
C GLU A 91 3.49 1.66 -6.49
N LYS A 92 3.17 0.49 -7.06
CA LYS A 92 1.90 0.23 -7.74
C LYS A 92 0.71 0.32 -6.78
N LEU A 93 0.86 -0.17 -5.54
CA LEU A 93 -0.15 -0.08 -4.51
C LEU A 93 -0.43 1.39 -4.13
N ASN A 94 0.60 2.20 -3.93
CA ASN A 94 0.46 3.64 -3.68
C ASN A 94 -0.19 4.38 -4.85
N THR A 95 0.15 4.01 -6.09
CA THR A 95 -0.53 4.55 -7.29
C THR A 95 -2.03 4.24 -7.26
N THR A 96 -2.40 3.02 -6.87
CA THR A 96 -3.80 2.59 -6.73
C THR A 96 -4.50 3.38 -5.63
N ARG A 97 -3.84 3.56 -4.46
CA ARG A 97 -4.35 4.38 -3.36
C ARG A 97 -4.59 5.83 -3.79
N ASN A 98 -3.66 6.44 -4.53
CA ASN A 98 -3.82 7.82 -4.98
C ASN A 98 -4.96 7.98 -6.00
N LYS A 99 -5.17 7.00 -6.88
CA LYS A 99 -6.34 6.97 -7.76
C LYS A 99 -7.64 6.92 -6.96
N LEU A 100 -7.73 6.01 -5.98
CA LEU A 100 -8.90 5.83 -5.13
C LEU A 100 -9.19 7.04 -4.22
N ALA A 101 -8.16 7.65 -3.63
CA ALA A 101 -8.29 8.78 -2.73
C ALA A 101 -8.66 10.11 -3.43
N HIS A 102 -8.30 10.26 -4.70
CA HIS A 102 -8.59 11.46 -5.50
C HIS A 102 -9.75 11.29 -6.48
N GLY A 103 -10.34 10.10 -6.52
CA GLY A 103 -11.46 9.80 -7.40
C GLY A 103 -12.79 10.27 -6.87
N HIS A 104 -13.62 10.80 -7.75
CA HIS A 104 -15.06 10.91 -7.48
C HIS A 104 -15.76 9.62 -7.91
N TYR A 105 -16.72 9.21 -7.08
CA TYR A 105 -17.55 8.04 -7.31
C TYR A 105 -18.58 8.32 -8.41
N ASP A 106 -18.47 7.61 -9.53
CA ASP A 106 -19.48 7.58 -10.59
C ASP A 106 -19.75 6.11 -10.97
N GLN A 107 -21.02 5.73 -11.04
CA GLN A 107 -21.41 4.36 -11.39
C GLN A 107 -21.77 4.31 -12.86
N ASP A 108 -21.17 3.36 -13.59
CA ASP A 108 -21.58 3.07 -14.96
C ASP A 108 -22.98 2.42 -14.92
N LEU A 109 -23.94 3.01 -15.64
CA LEU A 109 -25.33 2.55 -15.69
C LEU A 109 -25.51 1.17 -16.34
N PHE A 110 -24.50 0.69 -17.07
CA PHE A 110 -24.57 -0.56 -17.84
C PHE A 110 -23.61 -1.64 -17.33
N SER A 111 -22.93 -1.43 -16.20
CA SER A 111 -22.04 -2.42 -15.60
C SER A 111 -21.94 -2.28 -14.07
N ASP A 112 -21.45 -3.33 -13.40
CA ASP A 112 -21.09 -3.28 -11.97
C ASP A 112 -19.74 -2.57 -11.71
N ASP A 113 -19.12 -2.01 -12.75
CA ASP A 113 -17.85 -1.29 -12.62
C ASP A 113 -18.06 0.18 -12.23
N PHE A 114 -17.02 0.74 -11.60
CA PHE A 114 -17.01 2.12 -11.12
C PHE A 114 -16.04 2.94 -11.95
N GLU A 115 -16.44 4.17 -12.25
CA GLU A 115 -15.58 5.14 -12.90
C GLU A 115 -15.06 6.13 -11.84
N ILE A 116 -13.74 6.10 -11.62
CA ILE A 116 -13.06 7.16 -10.90
C ILE A 116 -12.80 8.30 -11.88
N VAL A 117 -13.56 9.37 -11.72
CA VAL A 117 -13.33 10.61 -12.47
C VAL A 117 -12.25 11.42 -11.75
N GLY A 118 -11.01 11.36 -12.26
CA GLY A 118 -9.94 12.28 -11.88
C GLY A 118 -9.99 13.58 -12.69
N LYS A 119 -9.28 14.64 -12.23
CA LYS A 119 -9.21 15.94 -12.93
C LYS A 119 -8.61 15.89 -14.34
N LYS A 120 -7.83 14.85 -14.67
CA LYS A 120 -7.16 14.70 -15.97
C LYS A 120 -7.56 13.42 -16.70
N ASP A 121 -7.66 12.30 -16.00
CA ASP A 121 -7.97 11.01 -16.59
C ASP A 121 -9.13 10.35 -15.86
N ARG A 122 -10.12 9.88 -16.64
CA ARG A 122 -11.15 8.98 -16.12
C ARG A 122 -10.55 7.58 -16.06
N THR A 123 -10.43 7.03 -14.86
CA THR A 123 -9.90 5.68 -14.65
C THR A 123 -11.03 4.81 -14.13
N ARG A 124 -11.34 3.73 -14.84
CA ARG A 124 -12.30 2.73 -14.37
C ARG A 124 -11.60 1.79 -13.38
N ILE A 125 -12.20 1.56 -12.22
CA ILE A 125 -11.76 0.53 -11.27
C ILE A 125 -13.00 -0.16 -10.69
N SER A 126 -13.05 -1.47 -10.81
CA SER A 126 -14.12 -2.31 -10.26
C SER A 126 -13.91 -2.57 -8.75
N ILE A 127 -14.97 -2.96 -8.04
CA ILE A 127 -14.85 -3.44 -6.65
C ILE A 127 -13.90 -4.63 -6.58
N GLU A 128 -13.92 -5.52 -7.57
CA GLU A 128 -13.02 -6.68 -7.61
C GLU A 128 -11.56 -6.27 -7.76
N GLU A 129 -11.26 -5.18 -8.48
CA GLU A 129 -9.91 -4.61 -8.52
C GLU A 129 -9.51 -3.97 -7.18
N ILE A 130 -10.44 -3.32 -6.48
CA ILE A 130 -10.19 -2.81 -5.12
C ILE A 130 -9.87 -3.97 -4.17
N LYS A 131 -10.69 -5.04 -4.18
CA LYS A 131 -10.44 -6.24 -3.37
C LYS A 131 -9.10 -6.91 -3.69
N LYS A 132 -8.73 -7.00 -4.97
CA LYS A 132 -7.40 -7.48 -5.37
C LYS A 132 -6.29 -6.60 -4.83
N ALA A 133 -6.46 -5.28 -4.86
CA ALA A 133 -5.49 -4.35 -4.27
C ALA A 133 -5.42 -4.49 -2.73
N THR A 134 -6.55 -4.78 -2.07
CA THR A 134 -6.58 -5.09 -0.62
C THR A 134 -5.80 -6.37 -0.31
N ALA A 135 -6.02 -7.44 -1.08
CA ALA A 135 -5.28 -8.69 -0.92
C ALA A 135 -3.77 -8.48 -1.14
N GLU A 136 -3.41 -7.75 -2.20
CA GLU A 136 -2.02 -7.37 -2.49
C GLU A 136 -1.37 -6.58 -1.34
N ALA A 137 -2.11 -5.65 -0.72
CA ALA A 137 -1.62 -4.94 0.46
C ALA A 137 -1.36 -5.92 1.64
N GLY A 138 -2.27 -6.87 1.87
CA GLY A 138 -2.09 -7.91 2.89
C GLY A 138 -0.88 -8.81 2.62
N ASP A 139 -0.66 -9.20 1.37
CA ASP A 139 0.51 -10.00 0.96
C ASP A 139 1.81 -9.23 1.19
N LEU A 140 1.86 -7.96 0.79
CA LEU A 140 3.02 -7.10 1.02
C LEU A 140 3.29 -6.88 2.50
N TRP A 141 2.24 -6.72 3.32
CA TRP A 141 2.38 -6.64 4.77
C TRP A 141 3.01 -7.91 5.35
N ASN A 142 2.55 -9.09 4.92
CA ASN A 142 3.10 -10.37 5.34
C ASN A 142 4.56 -10.50 4.91
N GLU A 143 4.90 -10.19 3.65
CA GLU A 143 6.27 -10.28 3.13
C GLU A 143 7.24 -9.39 3.90
N LEU A 144 6.87 -8.13 4.17
CA LEU A 144 7.66 -7.24 5.02
C LEU A 144 7.82 -7.81 6.44
N GLY A 145 6.75 -8.39 7.00
CA GLY A 145 6.74 -9.10 8.28
C GLY A 145 7.75 -10.24 8.36
N TRP A 146 7.71 -11.13 7.36
CA TRP A 146 8.62 -12.26 7.28
C TRP A 146 10.08 -11.82 7.16
N ASN A 147 10.36 -10.82 6.33
CA ASN A 147 11.71 -10.28 6.16
C ASN A 147 12.23 -9.68 7.48
N LEU A 148 11.41 -8.91 8.18
CA LEU A 148 11.81 -8.29 9.44
C LEU A 148 12.01 -9.32 10.57
N SER A 149 11.17 -10.35 10.65
CA SER A 149 11.34 -11.44 11.63
C SER A 149 12.68 -12.14 11.44
N ARG A 150 13.00 -12.51 10.20
CA ARG A 150 14.28 -13.18 9.87
C ARG A 150 15.47 -12.26 10.13
N PHE A 151 15.32 -10.96 9.89
CA PHE A 151 16.36 -9.99 10.20
C PHE A 151 16.66 -9.98 11.69
N TRP A 152 15.65 -9.85 12.56
CA TRP A 152 15.85 -9.89 14.00
C TRP A 152 16.43 -11.22 14.49
N GLU A 153 16.00 -12.35 13.94
CA GLU A 153 16.60 -13.66 14.24
C GLU A 153 18.09 -13.68 13.91
N SER A 154 18.51 -13.10 12.78
CA SER A 154 19.92 -13.01 12.39
C SER A 154 20.75 -12.14 13.36
N GLN A 155 20.15 -11.08 13.91
CA GLN A 155 20.82 -10.18 14.86
C GLN A 155 20.97 -10.78 16.26
N HIS A 156 20.06 -11.68 16.67
CA HIS A 156 20.03 -12.26 18.02
C HIS A 156 20.43 -13.76 18.05
N GLY A 157 20.66 -14.37 16.88
CA GLY A 157 20.93 -15.80 16.69
C GLY A 157 22.37 -16.24 16.93
N GLY A 158 23.24 -15.38 17.48
CA GLY A 158 24.59 -15.74 17.93
C GLY A 158 24.61 -16.55 19.24
N TYR A 159 23.81 -17.60 19.38
CA TYR A 159 24.03 -18.61 20.42
C TYR A 159 24.99 -19.67 19.87
N SER A 160 26.29 -19.42 20.02
CA SER A 160 27.30 -20.47 19.95
C SER A 160 27.08 -21.42 21.13
N VAL A 161 26.48 -22.58 20.86
CA VAL A 161 26.55 -23.76 21.74
C VAL A 161 27.52 -24.76 21.11
N ASP A 162 28.74 -24.31 20.85
CA ASP A 162 29.89 -25.21 20.76
C ASP A 162 30.61 -25.12 22.10
N GLY A 163 30.15 -25.96 23.02
CA GLY A 163 30.59 -25.93 24.40
C GLY A 163 30.07 -27.09 25.24
N THR A 164 30.07 -28.30 24.69
CA THR A 164 29.93 -29.51 25.51
C THR A 164 30.77 -30.65 24.96
N GLY A 165 31.76 -31.05 25.76
CA GLY A 165 32.17 -32.45 25.94
C GLY A 165 33.37 -32.91 25.13
#